data_AF-A0A6A6BDC9-F1
#
_entry.id   AF-A0A6A6BDC9-F1
#
_cell.length_a   1.000
_cell.length_b   1.000
_cell.length_c   1.000
_cell.angle_alpha   90.00
_cell.angle_beta   90.00
_cell.angle_gamma   90.00
#
_symmetry.space_group_name_H-M   'P 1'
#
loop_
_entity.id
_entity.type
_entity.pdbx_description
1 polymer ?
#
loop_
_entity_poly.entity_id
_entity_poly.type
_entity_poly.pdbx_seq_one_letter_code
_entity_poly.pdbx_strand_id
1 'polypeptide(L)'
;MSIAQSLNGLMGANVPTTPENTATFPSAHHAPAPPAAPIAPSNRRLSGAVPQLTLDPESLSASKMAALASPCFYHKKFDAAVNIDKVLEEIRDNEGMSHSRLVQTATGVREVSKQLQRRPMKIAVKNIMIVTKARDNGLVDLTRELTEWLLSTPRHGKDVGVNVYVDHKLRNSRRFDAAGLLRRDERFAAMLRYWTPELCLAAPEKFDLVLTLGGDGTVLYTSWLFQRIVPPILSFSLGSLGFLTNFEFSAYKEQLSRIMGDAGMRVNLRMRFTCTVYRANPAHDPGDADSPSHHEAEQFEVLNELVIDRGPSPYVSNLELYGDNALLTVVQADGCIFSTPTGSTAYSLSAGGSLVHPDIPAILLTPVCPHTLSFRPMLLNDSMLLRVAIPRNSRATAHCAFDGKGRVELRQGDHVTIAASQYPFPTVLSRPTEWFDSLGRTLRWNMRGAQQKAWDGGDGKDEDEGFDIDIDDAGADEAARDSGYSAATSTVKLLGMSEGSGGSDC
;
A
#
# COMPACT_ATOMS: atom_id res chain seq x y z
N MET A 1 -46.61 -12.73 -19.27
CA MET A 1 -46.00 -13.21 -20.53
C MET A 1 -44.72 -13.96 -20.16
N SER A 2 -44.72 -15.25 -20.48
CA SER A 2 -43.71 -16.27 -20.17
C SER A 2 -42.89 -16.60 -21.44
N ILE A 3 -41.90 -17.49 -21.31
CA ILE A 3 -40.97 -18.14 -22.28
C ILE A 3 -39.52 -17.74 -21.92
N ALA A 4 -38.62 -18.58 -21.37
CA ALA A 4 -38.42 -20.03 -21.30
C ALA A 4 -38.18 -20.74 -22.66
N GLN A 5 -36.91 -20.91 -23.05
CA GLN A 5 -36.28 -21.92 -23.95
C GLN A 5 -34.90 -21.36 -24.35
N SER A 6 -33.78 -22.07 -24.53
CA SER A 6 -33.41 -23.44 -24.89
C SER A 6 -31.88 -23.55 -24.62
N LEU A 7 -31.18 -24.65 -24.33
CA LEU A 7 -31.25 -26.03 -24.80
C LEU A 7 -30.46 -26.93 -23.82
N ASN A 8 -30.94 -28.16 -23.63
CA ASN A 8 -30.41 -29.20 -22.77
C ASN A 8 -30.33 -30.51 -23.59
N GLY A 9 -29.26 -31.27 -23.45
CA GLY A 9 -29.14 -32.70 -23.84
C GLY A 9 -29.04 -33.01 -25.35
N LEU A 10 -28.51 -34.15 -25.82
CA LEU A 10 -28.07 -35.39 -25.19
C LEU A 10 -27.37 -36.26 -26.26
N MET A 11 -26.44 -37.13 -25.81
CA MET A 11 -26.21 -38.52 -26.24
C MET A 11 -25.67 -38.88 -27.63
N GLY A 12 -24.78 -39.89 -27.61
CA GLY A 12 -25.12 -41.17 -28.22
C GLY A 12 -24.08 -41.78 -29.16
N ALA A 13 -23.44 -42.85 -28.71
CA ALA A 13 -22.60 -43.75 -29.49
C ALA A 13 -23.40 -44.55 -30.54
N ASN A 14 -22.76 -44.90 -31.68
CA ASN A 14 -22.74 -46.28 -32.23
C ASN A 14 -21.93 -46.39 -33.54
N VAL A 15 -21.21 -47.51 -33.63
CA VAL A 15 -20.47 -48.11 -34.77
C VAL A 15 -21.50 -48.90 -35.64
N PRO A 16 -21.39 -49.01 -37.00
CA PRO A 16 -20.69 -50.14 -37.62
C PRO A 16 -20.12 -50.02 -39.08
N THR A 17 -19.10 -50.87 -39.31
CA THR A 17 -18.78 -51.71 -40.52
C THR A 17 -18.16 -51.17 -41.82
N THR A 18 -17.18 -51.97 -42.28
CA THR A 18 -16.23 -51.94 -43.43
C THR A 18 -16.84 -52.32 -44.80
N PRO A 19 -16.12 -52.28 -45.96
CA PRO A 19 -15.18 -53.37 -46.35
C PRO A 19 -13.87 -52.97 -47.12
N GLU A 20 -12.85 -53.84 -46.96
CA GLU A 20 -11.78 -54.38 -47.86
C GLU A 20 -11.21 -53.61 -49.07
N ASN A 21 -9.86 -53.59 -49.28
CA ASN A 21 -9.08 -54.65 -49.99
C ASN A 21 -7.56 -54.34 -50.22
N THR A 22 -6.72 -55.39 -50.02
CA THR A 22 -5.48 -55.88 -50.72
C THR A 22 -4.33 -54.93 -51.16
N ALA A 23 -3.03 -55.28 -51.29
CA ALA A 23 -2.08 -56.36 -50.96
C ALA A 23 -0.68 -55.86 -51.45
N THR A 24 0.49 -56.14 -50.86
CA THR A 24 1.48 -57.19 -51.26
C THR A 24 2.90 -56.82 -50.75
N PHE A 25 3.72 -57.84 -50.43
CA PHE A 25 5.16 -57.79 -50.06
C PHE A 25 6.02 -58.45 -51.15
N PRO A 26 7.37 -58.30 -51.11
CA PRO A 26 8.25 -59.46 -51.29
C PRO A 26 9.42 -59.56 -50.28
N SER A 27 10.03 -60.76 -50.25
CA SER A 27 10.93 -61.33 -49.21
C SER A 27 12.35 -61.67 -49.70
N ALA A 28 13.28 -62.01 -48.76
CA ALA A 28 14.42 -62.99 -48.80
C ALA A 28 15.70 -62.46 -48.10
N HIS A 29 16.58 -63.16 -47.35
CA HIS A 29 16.82 -64.57 -46.93
C HIS A 29 17.84 -64.67 -45.73
N HIS A 30 17.64 -65.64 -44.80
CA HIS A 30 18.54 -66.48 -43.90
C HIS A 30 19.66 -65.90 -42.97
N ALA A 31 20.00 -66.37 -41.74
CA ALA A 31 19.60 -67.37 -40.68
C ALA A 31 20.59 -67.24 -39.44
N PRO A 32 20.56 -67.99 -38.29
CA PRO A 32 19.50 -68.36 -37.30
C PRO A 32 19.83 -68.20 -35.75
N ALA A 33 18.76 -68.12 -34.91
CA ALA A 33 18.48 -68.62 -33.51
C ALA A 33 19.23 -68.12 -32.22
N PRO A 34 18.67 -68.18 -30.96
CA PRO A 34 17.31 -68.50 -30.43
C PRO A 34 16.73 -67.43 -29.40
N PRO A 35 15.74 -67.76 -28.53
CA PRO A 35 14.34 -67.30 -28.54
C PRO A 35 14.02 -65.96 -27.80
N ALA A 36 12.81 -65.45 -28.07
CA ALA A 36 12.29 -64.12 -27.73
C ALA A 36 11.51 -64.02 -26.40
N ALA A 37 11.51 -62.82 -25.78
CA ALA A 37 10.37 -62.15 -25.11
C ALA A 37 10.76 -60.67 -24.75
N PRO A 38 9.81 -59.71 -24.63
CA PRO A 38 9.89 -58.46 -25.40
C PRO A 38 10.26 -57.15 -24.63
N ILE A 39 11.14 -56.38 -25.28
CA ILE A 39 11.17 -54.93 -25.60
C ILE A 39 10.40 -53.91 -24.73
N ALA A 40 11.17 -52.96 -24.18
CA ALA A 40 10.85 -51.52 -24.15
C ALA A 40 12.11 -50.73 -24.57
N PRO A 41 12.09 -49.84 -25.59
CA PRO A 41 13.29 -49.15 -26.04
C PRO A 41 13.48 -47.80 -25.34
N SER A 42 14.66 -47.67 -24.76
CA SER A 42 15.33 -46.44 -24.36
C SER A 42 15.58 -45.52 -25.56
N ASN A 43 15.10 -44.28 -25.53
CA ASN A 43 15.56 -43.23 -26.43
C ASN A 43 16.72 -42.46 -25.78
N ARG A 44 17.92 -42.67 -26.32
CA ARG A 44 19.09 -41.82 -26.08
C ARG A 44 19.33 -41.01 -27.35
N ARG A 45 19.56 -39.71 -27.13
CA ARG A 45 20.24 -38.72 -27.99
C ARG A 45 19.41 -38.01 -29.05
N LEU A 46 19.03 -36.78 -28.71
CA LEU A 46 19.49 -35.60 -29.45
C LEU A 46 20.06 -34.61 -28.42
N SER A 47 21.40 -34.61 -28.35
CA SER A 47 22.21 -33.67 -27.58
C SER A 47 22.88 -32.72 -28.56
N GLY A 48 22.58 -31.42 -28.46
CA GLY A 48 23.30 -30.39 -29.19
C GLY A 48 22.73 -29.00 -28.91
N ALA A 49 23.59 -28.14 -28.35
CA ALA A 49 23.44 -26.68 -28.15
C ALA A 49 22.61 -26.20 -26.95
N VAL A 50 23.26 -26.16 -25.78
CA VAL A 50 23.05 -25.09 -24.78
C VAL A 50 24.44 -24.55 -24.45
N PRO A 51 24.76 -23.26 -24.68
CA PRO A 51 26.02 -22.70 -24.25
C PRO A 51 26.04 -22.63 -22.72
N GLN A 52 27.15 -23.10 -22.19
CA GLN A 52 27.53 -23.16 -20.79
C GLN A 52 27.61 -21.71 -20.24
N LEU A 53 26.59 -21.30 -19.49
CA LEU A 53 26.66 -20.14 -18.60
C LEU A 53 27.40 -20.56 -17.32
N THR A 54 28.73 -20.59 -17.39
CA THR A 54 29.57 -20.47 -16.20
C THR A 54 29.31 -19.10 -15.59
N LEU A 55 28.56 -19.07 -14.50
CA LEU A 55 28.41 -17.88 -13.66
C LEU A 55 29.69 -17.77 -12.82
N ASP A 56 30.52 -16.78 -13.12
CA ASP A 56 31.64 -16.41 -12.27
C ASP A 56 31.10 -15.86 -10.92
N PRO A 57 31.55 -16.39 -9.77
CA PRO A 57 31.12 -15.90 -8.45
C PRO A 57 31.47 -14.43 -8.19
N GLU A 58 32.40 -13.86 -8.95
CA GLU A 58 32.87 -12.48 -8.77
C GLU A 58 32.06 -11.43 -9.56
N SER A 59 31.09 -11.82 -10.40
CA SER A 59 30.28 -10.88 -11.19
C SER A 59 28.90 -10.55 -10.57
N LEU A 60 28.67 -10.91 -9.31
CA LEU A 60 27.43 -10.61 -8.60
C LEU A 60 27.50 -9.17 -8.04
N SER A 61 26.84 -8.23 -8.71
CA SER A 61 26.74 -6.86 -8.20
C SER A 61 26.10 -6.84 -6.81
N ALA A 62 26.52 -5.89 -5.96
CA ALA A 62 26.00 -5.70 -4.61
C ALA A 62 24.45 -5.64 -4.56
N SER A 63 23.81 -5.19 -5.64
CA SER A 63 22.35 -5.14 -5.79
C SER A 63 21.69 -6.53 -5.92
N LYS A 64 22.34 -7.51 -6.54
CA LYS A 64 21.85 -8.91 -6.61
C LYS A 64 22.09 -9.67 -5.31
N MET A 65 23.18 -9.37 -4.60
CA MET A 65 23.38 -9.87 -3.24
C MET A 65 22.37 -9.25 -2.25
N ALA A 66 22.00 -7.99 -2.42
CA ALA A 66 20.93 -7.35 -1.64
C ALA A 66 19.54 -7.96 -1.91
N ALA A 67 19.26 -8.38 -3.15
CA ALA A 67 18.02 -9.08 -3.50
C ALA A 67 17.94 -10.50 -2.91
N LEU A 68 19.07 -11.22 -2.81
CA LEU A 68 19.18 -12.51 -2.11
C LEU A 68 19.22 -12.35 -0.58
N ALA A 69 19.63 -11.18 -0.09
CA ALA A 69 19.67 -10.81 1.31
C ALA A 69 18.47 -9.93 1.71
N SER A 70 17.29 -10.13 1.11
CA SER A 70 16.06 -9.53 1.65
C SER A 70 15.71 -10.23 2.96
N PRO A 71 15.99 -9.64 4.13
CA PRO A 71 15.78 -10.31 5.40
C PRO A 71 14.35 -10.00 5.81
N CYS A 72 13.49 -11.01 5.74
CA CYS A 72 12.21 -10.99 6.43
C CYS A 72 12.46 -10.68 7.92
N PHE A 73 12.21 -9.44 8.31
CA PHE A 73 12.00 -8.90 9.66
C PHE A 73 12.84 -9.51 10.80
N TYR A 74 14.04 -8.99 11.03
CA TYR A 74 14.84 -9.28 12.22
C TYR A 74 14.88 -8.10 13.20
N HIS A 75 14.49 -8.37 14.44
CA HIS A 75 14.70 -7.54 15.62
C HIS A 75 15.49 -8.40 16.61
N LYS A 76 16.52 -7.84 17.26
CA LYS A 76 17.47 -8.57 18.16
C LYS A 76 16.85 -9.27 19.39
N LYS A 77 15.52 -9.34 19.50
CA LYS A 77 14.78 -10.07 20.55
C LYS A 77 14.20 -11.41 20.05
N PHE A 78 14.40 -11.80 18.78
CA PHE A 78 13.78 -12.98 18.16
C PHE A 78 14.61 -14.28 18.19
N ASP A 79 15.80 -14.26 18.78
CA ASP A 79 16.69 -15.44 18.88
C ASP A 79 16.04 -16.69 19.53
N ALA A 80 15.00 -16.48 20.36
CA ALA A 80 14.38 -17.56 21.12
C ALA A 80 13.26 -18.34 20.38
N ALA A 81 12.75 -17.87 19.23
CA ALA A 81 11.55 -18.45 18.62
C ALA A 81 11.78 -19.11 17.25
N VAL A 82 12.69 -18.58 16.43
CA VAL A 82 13.00 -19.11 15.09
C VAL A 82 14.47 -18.85 14.79
N ASN A 83 15.29 -19.91 14.68
CA ASN A 83 16.67 -19.77 14.25
C ASN A 83 16.70 -19.68 12.71
N ILE A 84 16.54 -18.46 12.21
CA ILE A 84 16.51 -18.17 10.77
C ILE A 84 17.89 -18.40 10.14
N ASP A 85 18.98 -18.16 10.87
CA ASP A 85 20.33 -18.43 10.36
C ASP A 85 20.50 -19.91 10.05
N LYS A 86 19.97 -20.79 10.90
CA LYS A 86 19.91 -22.23 10.62
C LYS A 86 19.04 -22.56 9.40
N VAL A 87 17.91 -21.86 9.21
CA VAL A 87 17.04 -22.06 8.03
C VAL A 87 17.73 -21.58 6.75
N LEU A 88 18.42 -20.45 6.80
CA LEU A 88 19.17 -19.87 5.67
C LEU A 88 20.43 -20.68 5.35
N GLU A 89 21.14 -21.17 6.36
CA GLU A 89 22.25 -22.12 6.20
C GLU A 89 21.75 -23.45 5.59
N GLU A 90 20.62 -24.00 6.07
CA GLU A 90 20.00 -25.19 5.49
C GLU A 90 19.55 -24.98 4.02
N ILE A 91 19.17 -23.75 3.65
CA ILE A 91 18.82 -23.39 2.27
C ILE A 91 20.08 -23.23 1.41
N ARG A 92 21.12 -22.59 1.94
CA ARG A 92 22.38 -22.31 1.22
C ARG A 92 23.20 -23.57 0.98
N ASP A 93 23.16 -24.52 1.90
CA ASP A 93 23.96 -25.75 1.81
C ASP A 93 23.29 -26.86 0.96
N ASN A 94 22.06 -26.65 0.48
CA ASN A 94 21.34 -27.63 -0.36
C ASN A 94 21.21 -27.15 -1.82
N GLU A 95 22.26 -27.38 -2.63
CA GLU A 95 22.20 -27.27 -4.10
C GLU A 95 21.18 -28.25 -4.76
N GLY A 96 20.49 -29.08 -3.97
CA GLY A 96 19.48 -30.03 -4.44
C GLY A 96 18.27 -30.18 -3.50
N MET A 97 17.66 -29.08 -3.05
CA MET A 97 16.40 -29.19 -2.31
C MET A 97 15.30 -29.84 -3.16
N SER A 98 14.75 -30.96 -2.68
CA SER A 98 13.54 -31.57 -3.27
C SER A 98 12.37 -30.58 -3.22
N HIS A 99 11.57 -30.54 -4.28
CA HIS A 99 10.36 -29.72 -4.39
C HIS A 99 9.44 -29.84 -3.15
N SER A 100 9.32 -31.04 -2.57
CA SER A 100 8.49 -31.26 -1.38
C SER A 100 9.02 -30.53 -0.14
N ARG A 101 10.35 -30.47 0.03
CA ARG A 101 11.00 -29.83 1.19
C ARG A 101 10.90 -28.31 1.10
N LEU A 102 11.06 -27.74 -0.10
CA LEU A 102 10.81 -26.32 -0.36
C LEU A 102 9.39 -25.91 0.03
N VAL A 103 8.38 -26.69 -0.39
CA VAL A 103 6.98 -26.42 -0.06
C VAL A 103 6.73 -26.52 1.44
N GLN A 104 7.32 -27.50 2.12
CA GLN A 104 7.21 -27.66 3.57
C GLN A 104 7.84 -26.48 4.34
N THR A 105 9.05 -26.06 3.96
CA THR A 105 9.72 -24.91 4.58
C THR A 105 8.92 -23.62 4.36
N ALA A 106 8.47 -23.36 3.13
CA ALA A 106 7.65 -22.19 2.82
C ALA A 106 6.32 -22.18 3.60
N THR A 107 5.67 -23.34 3.74
CA THR A 107 4.43 -23.48 4.51
C THR A 107 4.69 -23.27 6.00
N GLY A 108 5.79 -23.83 6.54
CA GLY A 108 6.20 -23.65 7.94
C GLY A 108 6.49 -22.19 8.28
N VAL A 109 7.27 -21.49 7.45
CA VAL A 109 7.56 -20.06 7.63
C VAL A 109 6.26 -19.23 7.59
N ARG A 110 5.37 -19.54 6.65
CA ARG A 110 4.07 -18.84 6.54
C ARG A 110 3.19 -19.05 7.77
N GLU A 111 3.15 -20.26 8.32
CA GLU A 111 2.35 -20.55 9.52
C GLU A 111 2.94 -19.88 10.77
N VAL A 112 4.25 -19.92 10.93
CA VAL A 112 4.95 -19.21 12.02
C VAL A 112 4.68 -17.70 11.94
N SER A 113 4.77 -17.11 10.74
CA SER A 113 4.45 -15.70 10.52
C SER A 113 3.01 -15.35 10.93
N LYS A 114 2.03 -16.17 10.55
CA LYS A 114 0.62 -15.98 10.96
C LYS A 114 0.43 -16.06 12.47
N GLN A 115 1.10 -17.00 13.14
CA GLN A 115 0.98 -17.15 14.59
C GLN A 115 1.60 -15.98 15.35
N LEU A 116 2.74 -15.47 14.88
CA LEU A 116 3.40 -14.28 15.43
C LEU A 116 2.51 -13.03 15.32
N GLN A 117 1.83 -12.84 14.19
CA GLN A 117 0.91 -11.71 14.01
C GLN A 117 -0.34 -11.80 14.89
N ARG A 118 -0.77 -13.02 15.26
CA ARG A 118 -2.01 -13.23 16.03
C ARG A 118 -1.82 -13.15 17.54
N ARG A 119 -0.65 -13.52 18.05
CA ARG A 119 -0.39 -13.65 19.49
C ARG A 119 -0.22 -12.27 20.15
N PRO A 120 -0.95 -11.96 21.24
CA PRO A 120 -0.68 -10.75 22.01
C PRO A 120 0.70 -10.84 22.68
N MET A 121 1.51 -9.79 22.49
CA MET A 121 2.80 -9.63 23.14
C MET A 121 2.63 -8.92 24.48
N LYS A 122 3.09 -9.55 25.56
CA LYS A 122 3.17 -8.95 26.89
C LYS A 122 4.52 -8.26 27.03
N ILE A 123 4.62 -7.02 26.57
CA ILE A 123 5.80 -6.18 26.75
C ILE A 123 5.63 -5.37 28.03
N ALA A 124 6.65 -5.37 28.90
CA ALA A 124 6.69 -4.46 30.03
C ALA A 124 7.04 -3.05 29.53
N VAL A 125 6.01 -2.24 29.29
CA VAL A 125 6.15 -0.87 28.77
C VAL A 125 6.69 0.04 29.88
N LYS A 126 7.91 0.54 29.73
CA LYS A 126 8.56 1.43 30.71
C LYS A 126 8.71 2.85 30.19
N ASN A 127 8.96 3.01 28.90
CA ASN A 127 9.16 4.31 28.25
C ASN A 127 8.09 4.52 27.18
N ILE A 128 7.22 5.50 27.40
CA ILE A 128 6.18 5.89 26.46
C ILE A 128 6.54 7.24 25.85
N MET A 129 6.47 7.34 24.52
CA MET A 129 6.56 8.61 23.81
C MET A 129 5.18 9.08 23.36
N ILE A 130 4.86 10.35 23.56
CA ILE A 130 3.61 10.96 23.09
C ILE A 130 3.93 11.92 21.94
N VAL A 131 3.32 11.67 20.79
CA VAL A 131 3.37 12.53 19.60
C VAL A 131 2.02 13.18 19.41
N THR A 132 1.96 14.50 19.55
CA THR A 132 0.71 15.26 19.42
C THR A 132 0.75 16.09 18.16
N LYS A 133 -0.40 16.21 17.47
CA LYS A 133 -0.54 17.11 16.32
C LYS A 133 -0.12 18.54 16.71
N ALA A 134 0.80 19.11 15.94
CA ALA A 134 1.36 20.42 16.21
C ALA A 134 0.31 21.54 16.05
N ARG A 135 0.50 22.63 16.82
CA ARG A 135 -0.31 23.86 16.78
C ARG A 135 -1.80 23.68 17.12
N ASP A 136 -2.18 22.53 17.67
CA ASP A 136 -3.52 22.30 18.19
C ASP A 136 -3.53 22.52 19.71
N ASN A 137 -4.06 23.67 20.08
CA ASN A 137 -4.05 24.16 21.46
C ASN A 137 -4.87 23.28 22.42
N GLY A 138 -5.96 22.67 21.95
CA GLY A 138 -6.79 21.80 22.78
C GLY A 138 -6.11 20.45 23.07
N LEU A 139 -5.26 19.99 22.15
CA LEU A 139 -4.54 18.73 22.34
C LEU A 139 -3.42 18.83 23.35
N VAL A 140 -2.92 20.03 23.65
CA VAL A 140 -1.92 20.22 24.71
C VAL A 140 -2.50 19.86 26.07
N ASP A 141 -3.76 20.23 26.33
CA ASP A 141 -4.46 19.92 27.58
C ASP A 141 -4.70 18.41 27.73
N LEU A 142 -5.09 17.75 26.64
CA LEU A 142 -5.24 16.28 26.60
C LEU A 142 -3.90 15.55 26.72
N THR A 143 -2.83 16.11 26.14
CA THR A 143 -1.46 15.59 26.29
C THR A 143 -1.03 15.67 27.76
N ARG A 144 -1.34 16.77 28.45
CA ARG A 144 -1.11 16.93 29.89
C ARG A 144 -1.89 15.89 30.68
N GLU A 145 -3.18 15.74 30.42
CA GLU A 145 -4.03 14.76 31.14
C GLU A 145 -3.50 13.32 30.98
N LEU A 146 -3.19 12.93 29.74
CA LEU A 146 -2.61 11.63 29.44
C LEU A 146 -1.25 11.44 30.13
N THR A 147 -0.40 12.46 30.13
CA THR A 147 0.90 12.43 30.80
C THR A 147 0.74 12.25 32.31
N GLU A 148 -0.14 13.03 32.94
CA GLU A 148 -0.43 12.93 34.37
C GLU A 148 -0.92 11.53 34.74
N TRP A 149 -1.84 10.97 33.95
CA TRP A 149 -2.36 9.63 34.16
C TRP A 149 -1.27 8.54 34.00
N LEU A 150 -0.43 8.64 32.97
CA LEU A 150 0.65 7.68 32.73
C LEU A 150 1.75 7.72 33.79
N LEU A 151 2.04 8.90 34.34
CA LEU A 151 3.02 9.07 35.41
C LEU A 151 2.49 8.56 36.76
N SER A 152 1.21 8.80 37.05
CA SER A 152 0.59 8.52 38.36
C SER A 152 0.03 7.11 38.51
N THR A 153 -0.38 6.45 37.43
CA THR A 153 -1.07 5.15 37.51
C THR A 153 -0.09 4.03 37.86
N PRO A 154 -0.23 3.34 39.02
CA PRO A 154 0.67 2.26 39.43
C PRO A 154 0.71 1.12 38.41
N ARG A 155 1.91 0.69 38.00
CA ARG A 155 2.11 -0.39 37.03
C ARG A 155 3.34 -1.23 37.39
N HIS A 156 3.32 -2.50 36.96
CA HIS A 156 4.45 -3.43 37.10
C HIS A 156 4.99 -3.58 38.53
N GLY A 157 4.09 -3.60 39.53
CA GLY A 157 4.46 -3.75 40.94
C GLY A 157 5.13 -2.54 41.57
N LYS A 158 5.06 -1.36 40.93
CA LYS A 158 5.50 -0.09 41.48
C LYS A 158 4.29 0.81 41.78
N ASP A 159 4.42 1.64 42.82
CA ASP A 159 3.44 2.68 43.18
C ASP A 159 3.47 3.90 42.25
N VAL A 160 4.29 3.85 41.20
CA VAL A 160 4.41 4.88 40.15
C VAL A 160 4.11 4.26 38.80
N GLY A 161 3.80 5.12 37.83
CA GLY A 161 3.58 4.69 36.46
C GLY A 161 4.87 4.53 35.64
N VAL A 162 4.85 5.06 34.43
CA VAL A 162 5.91 4.85 33.42
C VAL A 162 6.63 6.15 33.09
N ASN A 163 7.82 6.06 32.48
CA ASN A 163 8.50 7.24 31.97
C ASN A 163 7.76 7.76 30.75
N VAL A 164 7.48 9.06 30.72
CA VAL A 164 6.73 9.70 29.64
C VAL A 164 7.62 10.72 28.94
N TYR A 165 7.74 10.58 27.63
CA TYR A 165 8.45 11.50 26.75
C TYR A 165 7.44 12.33 25.98
N VAL A 166 7.47 13.65 26.17
CA VAL A 166 6.65 14.61 25.42
C VAL A 166 7.53 15.49 24.51
N ASP A 167 6.94 16.19 23.55
CA ASP A 167 7.73 17.07 22.66
C ASP A 167 8.48 18.13 23.50
N HIS A 168 9.78 18.30 23.26
CA HIS A 168 10.59 19.33 23.91
C HIS A 168 9.99 20.74 23.84
N LYS A 169 9.19 21.05 22.82
CA LYS A 169 8.47 22.33 22.68
C LYS A 169 7.46 22.57 23.79
N LEU A 170 6.97 21.51 24.45
CA LEU A 170 6.00 21.60 25.56
C LEU A 170 6.64 21.94 26.90
N ARG A 171 7.97 21.91 27.01
CA ARG A 171 8.70 22.15 28.28
C ARG A 171 8.30 23.48 28.96
N ASN A 172 8.18 24.53 28.16
CA ASN A 172 7.84 25.87 28.63
C ASN A 172 6.39 26.25 28.35
N SER A 173 5.56 25.29 27.94
CA SER A 173 4.15 25.54 27.62
C SER A 173 3.35 25.77 28.89
N ARG A 174 2.68 26.92 28.97
CA ARG A 174 1.79 27.26 30.10
C ARG A 174 0.61 26.30 30.23
N ARG A 175 0.10 25.78 29.10
CA ARG A 175 -1.03 24.84 29.06
C ARG A 175 -0.63 23.46 29.53
N PHE A 176 0.55 23.01 29.10
CA PHE A 176 1.08 21.73 29.54
C PHE A 176 1.44 21.75 31.03
N ASP A 177 1.89 22.90 31.54
CA ASP A 177 2.18 23.14 32.97
C ASP A 177 3.04 22.02 33.59
N ALA A 178 4.23 21.81 33.00
CA ALA A 178 5.18 20.83 33.52
C ALA A 178 5.51 21.08 35.00
N ALA A 179 5.60 22.35 35.42
CA ALA A 179 5.85 22.72 36.81
C ALA A 179 4.71 22.26 37.73
N GLY A 180 3.45 22.38 37.30
CA GLY A 180 2.30 21.85 38.03
C GLY A 180 2.32 20.33 38.19
N LEU A 181 2.73 19.59 37.15
CA LEU A 181 2.92 18.14 37.25
C LEU A 181 3.98 17.80 38.30
N LEU A 182 5.15 18.46 38.24
CA LEU A 182 6.25 18.21 39.18
C LEU A 182 5.91 18.57 40.64
N ARG A 183 5.07 19.59 40.88
CA ARG A 183 4.59 19.92 42.23
C ARG A 183 3.66 18.87 42.82
N ARG A 184 3.00 18.06 41.99
CA ARG A 184 2.07 17.03 42.45
C ARG A 184 2.79 15.83 43.07
N ASP A 185 3.91 15.44 42.47
CA ASP A 185 4.75 14.34 42.95
C ASP A 185 6.19 14.58 42.48
N GLU A 186 7.12 14.71 43.44
CA GLU A 186 8.54 14.95 43.16
C GLU A 186 9.16 13.83 42.31
N ARG A 187 8.63 12.60 42.38
CA ARG A 187 9.11 11.46 41.59
C ARG A 187 8.92 11.69 40.09
N PHE A 188 7.98 12.54 39.69
CA PHE A 188 7.76 12.86 38.27
C PHE A 188 8.96 13.58 37.64
N ALA A 189 9.83 14.23 38.41
CA ALA A 189 11.03 14.89 37.90
C ALA A 189 11.99 13.92 37.19
N ALA A 190 12.06 12.67 37.65
CA ALA A 190 12.90 11.64 37.03
C ALA A 190 12.23 10.96 35.83
N MET A 191 10.89 10.99 35.76
CA MET A 191 10.08 10.21 34.81
C MET A 191 9.58 11.03 33.61
N LEU A 192 9.29 12.32 33.80
CA LEU A 192 8.90 13.23 32.73
C LEU A 192 10.14 13.65 31.94
N ARG A 193 10.21 13.20 30.69
CA ARG A 193 11.30 13.46 29.76
C ARG A 193 10.77 14.13 28.51
N TYR A 194 11.70 14.61 27.69
CA TYR A 194 11.37 15.33 26.46
C TYR A 194 12.10 14.69 25.29
N TRP A 195 11.38 14.45 24.20
CA TRP A 195 11.96 13.94 22.96
C TRP A 195 12.23 15.07 21.97
N THR A 196 13.22 14.84 21.11
CA THR A 196 13.54 15.65 19.94
C THR A 196 13.69 14.73 18.72
N PRO A 197 13.59 15.25 17.48
CA PRO A 197 13.81 14.44 16.28
C PRO A 197 15.17 13.71 16.29
N GLU A 198 16.22 14.34 16.81
CA GLU A 198 17.55 13.76 16.90
C GLU A 198 17.59 12.57 17.87
N LEU A 199 16.84 12.64 18.99
CA LEU A 199 16.71 11.51 19.91
C LEU A 199 16.02 10.31 19.25
N CYS A 200 14.96 10.56 18.48
CA CYS A 200 14.24 9.52 17.75
C CYS A 200 15.14 8.82 16.72
N LEU A 201 15.99 9.58 16.03
CA LEU A 201 16.94 9.06 15.06
C LEU A 201 18.07 8.27 15.73
N ALA A 202 18.64 8.79 16.82
CA ALA A 202 19.81 8.20 17.48
C ALA A 202 19.48 6.98 18.36
N ALA A 203 18.31 6.97 19.02
CA ALA A 203 17.96 5.95 20.00
C ALA A 203 16.47 5.52 19.90
N PRO A 204 16.04 4.96 18.76
CA PRO A 204 14.64 4.54 18.57
C PRO A 204 14.20 3.44 19.55
N GLU A 205 15.09 2.52 19.91
CA GLU A 205 14.83 1.41 20.84
C GLU A 205 14.56 1.85 22.29
N LYS A 206 14.76 3.14 22.58
CA LYS A 206 14.50 3.70 23.91
C LYS A 206 13.01 3.71 24.26
N PHE A 207 12.14 3.76 23.26
CA PHE A 207 10.69 3.81 23.44
C PHE A 207 10.09 2.41 23.29
N ASP A 208 9.30 1.99 24.27
CA ASP A 208 8.61 0.71 24.23
C ASP A 208 7.24 0.81 23.53
N LEU A 209 6.66 2.01 23.54
CA LEU A 209 5.37 2.33 22.94
C LEU A 209 5.33 3.83 22.58
N VAL A 210 4.80 4.15 21.41
CA VAL A 210 4.51 5.53 21.01
C VAL A 210 2.99 5.71 20.93
N LEU A 211 2.49 6.76 21.58
CA LEU A 211 1.09 7.17 21.53
C LEU A 211 0.97 8.38 20.61
N THR A 212 0.10 8.32 19.61
CA THR A 212 -0.20 9.50 18.78
C THR A 212 -1.54 10.10 19.15
N LEU A 213 -1.56 11.42 19.36
CA LEU A 213 -2.76 12.22 19.58
C LEU A 213 -3.02 13.09 18.35
N GLY A 214 -3.87 12.61 17.43
CA GLY A 214 -4.29 13.36 16.26
C GLY A 214 -4.94 12.47 15.19
N GLY A 215 -4.93 12.94 13.94
CA GLY A 215 -5.36 12.15 12.77
C GLY A 215 -4.21 11.38 12.11
N ASP A 216 -4.48 10.76 10.96
CA ASP A 216 -3.51 9.98 10.16
C ASP A 216 -2.21 10.74 9.84
N GLY A 217 -2.28 12.06 9.60
CA GLY A 217 -1.08 12.88 9.40
C GLY A 217 -0.10 12.91 10.58
N THR A 218 -0.59 12.67 11.80
CA THR A 218 0.24 12.53 13.02
C THR A 218 0.98 11.19 13.02
N VAL A 219 0.33 10.14 12.50
CA VAL A 219 0.93 8.82 12.32
C VAL A 219 2.01 8.88 11.24
N LEU A 220 1.76 9.54 10.11
CA LEU A 220 2.77 9.77 9.07
C LEU A 220 3.95 10.61 9.57
N TYR A 221 3.69 11.63 10.39
CA TYR A 221 4.77 12.36 11.06
C TYR A 221 5.58 11.46 12.00
N THR A 222 4.93 10.52 12.68
CA THR A 222 5.62 9.54 13.53
C THR A 222 6.49 8.60 12.69
N SER A 223 6.01 8.10 11.55
CA SER A 223 6.84 7.34 10.59
C SER A 223 8.06 8.16 10.13
N TRP A 224 7.86 9.45 9.86
CA TRP A 224 8.95 10.36 9.49
C TRP A 224 10.02 10.52 10.58
N LEU A 225 9.63 10.53 11.86
CA LEU A 225 10.59 10.60 12.98
C LEU A 225 11.45 9.33 13.12
N PHE A 226 10.95 8.19 12.63
CA PHE A 226 11.60 6.88 12.75
C PHE A 226 11.93 6.31 11.37
N GLN A 227 12.97 6.84 10.71
CA GLN A 227 13.46 6.37 9.40
C GLN A 227 14.21 5.02 9.44
N ARG A 228 14.19 4.31 10.58
CA ARG A 228 14.75 2.95 10.72
C ARG A 228 13.79 2.13 11.59
N ILE A 229 14.29 1.57 12.69
CA ILE A 229 13.50 0.82 13.67
C ILE A 229 12.39 1.72 14.22
N VAL A 230 11.16 1.21 14.22
CA VAL A 230 9.97 1.91 14.70
C VAL A 230 9.43 1.17 15.92
N PRO A 231 9.24 1.84 17.08
CA PRO A 231 8.53 1.26 18.21
C PRO A 231 7.04 1.01 17.88
N PRO A 232 6.34 0.11 18.58
CA PRO A 232 4.90 -0.05 18.42
C PRO A 232 4.14 1.28 18.57
N ILE A 233 3.22 1.56 17.65
CA ILE A 233 2.47 2.81 17.57
C ILE A 233 1.00 2.57 17.91
N LEU A 234 0.47 3.27 18.91
CA LEU A 234 -0.95 3.28 19.26
C LEU A 234 -1.53 4.68 18.98
N SER A 235 -2.52 4.72 18.10
CA SER A 235 -2.99 5.98 17.54
C SER A 235 -4.40 6.34 18.02
N PHE A 236 -4.52 7.40 18.83
CA PHE A 236 -5.80 7.94 19.28
C PHE A 236 -6.35 8.98 18.30
N SER A 237 -7.59 8.76 17.87
CA SER A 237 -8.44 9.75 17.20
C SER A 237 -9.12 10.67 18.22
N LEU A 238 -9.29 11.94 17.84
CA LEU A 238 -9.86 13.02 18.67
C LEU A 238 -11.09 13.68 18.03
N GLY A 239 -11.72 12.99 17.09
CA GLY A 239 -12.81 13.53 16.27
C GLY A 239 -13.11 12.60 15.10
N SER A 240 -12.79 13.01 13.87
CA SER A 240 -12.91 12.12 12.71
C SER A 240 -11.86 11.01 12.79
N LEU A 241 -12.31 9.77 12.95
CA LEU A 241 -11.44 8.61 12.88
C LEU A 241 -10.92 8.43 11.44
N GLY A 242 -9.60 8.38 11.28
CA GLY A 242 -8.92 7.99 10.05
C GLY A 242 -8.78 6.47 9.90
N PHE A 243 -7.96 6.06 8.93
CA PHE A 243 -7.65 4.64 8.69
C PHE A 243 -6.54 4.11 9.62
N LEU A 244 -5.70 4.99 10.16
CA LEU A 244 -4.59 4.63 11.04
C LEU A 244 -4.86 4.95 12.50
N THR A 245 -5.91 5.73 12.79
CA THR A 245 -6.30 6.14 14.16
C THR A 245 -7.51 5.35 14.63
N ASN A 246 -7.26 4.18 15.24
CA ASN A 246 -8.29 3.19 15.57
C ASN A 246 -8.73 3.20 17.03
N PHE A 247 -8.14 4.06 17.86
CA PHE A 247 -8.47 4.21 19.27
C PHE A 247 -9.20 5.53 19.52
N GLU A 248 -10.29 5.51 20.26
CA GLU A 248 -10.97 6.74 20.67
C GLU A 248 -10.31 7.29 21.93
N PHE A 249 -9.93 8.58 21.92
CA PHE A 249 -9.26 9.15 23.08
C PHE A 249 -10.11 9.11 24.35
N SER A 250 -11.45 9.22 24.26
CA SER A 250 -12.34 9.16 25.44
C SER A 250 -12.16 7.91 26.29
N ALA A 251 -11.77 6.78 25.68
CA ALA A 251 -11.58 5.48 26.32
C ALA A 251 -10.11 5.15 26.63
N TYR A 252 -9.19 6.13 26.57
CA TYR A 252 -7.75 5.87 26.67
C TYR A 252 -7.34 5.11 27.93
N LYS A 253 -7.96 5.41 29.09
CA LYS A 253 -7.62 4.81 30.39
C LYS A 253 -7.88 3.31 30.40
N GLU A 254 -9.04 2.89 29.91
CA GLU A 254 -9.43 1.48 29.82
C GLU A 254 -8.54 0.75 28.81
N GLN A 255 -8.41 1.31 27.61
CA GLN A 255 -7.68 0.69 26.50
C GLN A 255 -6.20 0.50 26.83
N LEU A 256 -5.53 1.53 27.36
CA LEU A 256 -4.13 1.44 27.77
C LEU A 256 -3.93 0.49 28.95
N SER A 257 -4.86 0.45 29.90
CA SER A 257 -4.77 -0.48 31.03
C SER A 257 -4.91 -1.94 30.59
N ARG A 258 -5.78 -2.21 29.62
CA ARG A 258 -5.93 -3.53 29.01
C ARG A 258 -4.68 -3.93 28.22
N ILE A 259 -4.16 -3.05 27.36
CA ILE A 259 -3.02 -3.33 26.47
C ILE A 259 -1.72 -3.51 27.26
N MET A 260 -1.47 -2.67 28.27
CA MET A 260 -0.28 -2.77 29.12
C MET A 260 -0.46 -3.76 30.29
N GLY A 261 -1.65 -4.34 30.45
CA GLY A 261 -1.98 -5.33 31.48
C GLY A 261 -2.00 -6.75 30.94
N ASP A 262 -2.98 -7.55 31.38
CA ASP A 262 -3.01 -8.99 31.11
C ASP A 262 -3.37 -9.37 29.68
N ALA A 263 -4.10 -8.53 28.96
CA ALA A 263 -4.51 -8.83 27.59
C ALA A 263 -3.32 -8.75 26.61
N GLY A 264 -2.31 -7.93 26.94
CA GLY A 264 -1.15 -7.68 26.09
C GLY A 264 -1.49 -6.86 24.84
N MET A 265 -0.44 -6.57 24.07
CA MET A 265 -0.52 -5.75 22.87
C MET A 265 -0.59 -6.64 21.64
N ARG A 266 -1.52 -6.39 20.73
CA ARG A 266 -1.53 -7.02 19.40
C ARG A 266 -1.00 -6.01 18.40
N VAL A 267 -0.07 -6.43 17.55
CA VAL A 267 0.63 -5.52 16.63
C VAL A 267 0.49 -6.06 15.21
N ASN A 268 0.16 -5.16 14.29
CA ASN A 268 0.22 -5.38 12.85
C ASN A 268 1.45 -4.67 12.28
N LEU A 269 2.23 -5.39 11.47
CA LEU A 269 3.43 -4.85 10.84
C LEU A 269 3.06 -4.32 9.46
N ARG A 270 2.84 -3.01 9.36
CA ARG A 270 2.48 -2.38 8.09
C ARG A 270 3.72 -2.17 7.24
N MET A 271 3.67 -2.56 5.98
CA MET A 271 4.78 -2.37 5.04
C MET A 271 5.10 -0.88 4.87
N ARG A 272 6.39 -0.59 4.70
CA ARG A 272 6.92 0.69 4.22
C ARG A 272 7.73 0.48 2.95
N PHE A 273 7.98 1.56 2.20
CA PHE A 273 9.00 1.55 1.16
C PHE A 273 10.29 2.19 1.65
N THR A 274 11.41 1.60 1.23
CA THR A 274 12.69 2.29 1.18
C THR A 274 12.80 2.89 -0.22
N CYS A 275 12.76 4.22 -0.31
CA CYS A 275 12.91 4.96 -1.55
C CYS A 275 14.27 5.63 -1.58
N THR A 276 15.08 5.35 -2.62
CA THR A 276 16.44 5.91 -2.73
C THR A 276 16.57 6.72 -4.00
N VAL A 277 16.98 7.98 -3.87
CA VAL A 277 17.21 8.91 -4.98
C VAL A 277 18.66 8.78 -5.44
N TYR A 278 18.84 8.51 -6.72
CA TYR A 278 20.13 8.44 -7.39
C TYR A 278 20.27 9.60 -8.37
N ARG A 279 21.41 10.29 -8.28
CA ARG A 279 21.74 11.42 -9.13
C ARG A 279 22.71 10.99 -10.21
N ALA A 280 22.42 11.36 -11.46
CA ALA A 280 23.35 11.12 -12.56
C ALA A 280 24.62 11.92 -12.34
N ASN A 281 25.79 11.27 -12.48
CA ASN A 281 27.06 11.96 -12.41
C ASN A 281 27.32 12.69 -13.75
N PRO A 282 27.41 14.04 -13.77
CA PRO A 282 27.65 14.79 -15.00
C PRO A 282 29.05 14.58 -15.58
N ALA A 283 30.01 14.11 -14.77
CA ALA A 283 31.40 13.86 -15.17
C ALA A 283 31.65 12.41 -15.60
N HIS A 284 30.62 11.56 -15.71
CA HIS A 284 30.79 10.20 -16.18
C HIS A 284 31.05 10.20 -17.69
N ASP A 285 32.32 10.05 -18.06
CA ASP A 285 32.74 9.77 -19.43
C ASP A 285 32.41 8.29 -19.71
N PRO A 286 31.67 7.95 -20.78
CA PRO A 286 31.36 6.56 -21.13
C PRO A 286 32.59 5.65 -21.34
N GLY A 287 33.81 6.20 -21.36
CA GLY A 287 35.07 5.46 -21.38
C GLY A 287 35.69 5.10 -20.01
N ASP A 288 35.19 5.64 -18.90
CA ASP A 288 35.70 5.36 -17.54
C ASP A 288 34.76 4.41 -16.79
N ALA A 289 35.11 3.12 -16.79
CA ALA A 289 34.32 2.06 -16.18
C ALA A 289 34.37 2.06 -14.63
N ASP A 290 35.34 2.76 -14.03
CA ASP A 290 35.56 2.72 -12.57
C ASP A 290 34.80 3.81 -11.81
N SER A 291 34.40 4.91 -12.47
CA SER A 291 33.57 5.93 -11.83
C SER A 291 32.09 5.54 -11.89
N PRO A 292 31.37 5.48 -10.74
CA PRO A 292 29.96 5.15 -10.74
C PRO A 292 29.16 6.20 -11.53
N SER A 293 28.33 5.71 -12.46
CA SER A 293 27.50 6.55 -13.35
C SER A 293 26.46 7.37 -12.59
N HIS A 294 26.12 6.94 -11.37
CA HIS A 294 25.19 7.59 -10.46
C HIS A 294 25.74 7.55 -9.05
N HIS A 295 25.41 8.55 -8.23
CA HIS A 295 25.63 8.49 -6.79
C HIS A 295 24.30 8.46 -6.04
N GLU A 296 24.27 7.71 -4.94
CA GLU A 296 23.17 7.72 -4.00
C GLU A 296 23.14 9.07 -3.27
N ALA A 297 21.99 9.74 -3.28
CA ALA A 297 21.82 11.03 -2.64
C ALA A 297 21.03 10.91 -1.34
N GLU A 298 19.72 10.71 -1.44
CA GLU A 298 18.81 10.73 -0.30
C GLU A 298 18.01 9.44 -0.25
N GLN A 299 17.79 8.93 0.95
CA GLN A 299 16.98 7.74 1.19
C GLN A 299 15.88 8.07 2.21
N PHE A 300 14.67 7.60 1.94
CA PHE A 300 13.49 7.85 2.76
C PHE A 300 12.68 6.57 3.00
N GLU A 301 12.17 6.44 4.21
CA GLU A 301 11.21 5.41 4.61
C GLU A 301 9.79 5.98 4.53
N VAL A 302 8.95 5.33 3.72
CA VAL A 302 7.64 5.83 3.30
C VAL A 302 6.54 4.86 3.72
N LEU A 303 5.53 5.34 4.46
CA LEU A 303 4.44 4.47 4.95
C LEU A 303 3.31 4.34 3.94
N ASN A 304 2.88 5.43 3.32
CA ASN A 304 1.78 5.44 2.37
C ASN A 304 2.29 5.31 0.95
N GLU A 305 2.90 6.37 0.41
CA GLU A 305 3.23 6.43 -1.01
C GLU A 305 4.42 7.32 -1.38
N LEU A 306 5.10 6.91 -2.45
CA LEU A 306 5.95 7.77 -3.27
C LEU A 306 5.12 8.30 -4.44
N VAL A 307 5.01 9.62 -4.53
CA VAL A 307 4.39 10.29 -5.67
C VAL A 307 5.49 10.86 -6.55
N ILE A 308 5.41 10.63 -7.86
CA ILE A 308 6.27 11.27 -8.85
C ILE A 308 5.36 12.05 -9.81
N ASP A 309 5.48 13.37 -9.81
CA ASP A 309 4.66 14.27 -10.63
C ASP A 309 5.50 15.19 -11.52
N ARG A 310 4.88 15.77 -12.55
CA ARG A 310 5.50 16.74 -13.47
C ARG A 310 5.86 18.08 -12.80
N GLY A 311 5.44 18.30 -11.56
CA GLY A 311 5.59 19.54 -10.83
C GLY A 311 5.04 20.77 -11.53
N PRO A 312 5.79 21.88 -11.55
CA PRO A 312 5.32 23.12 -12.17
C PRO A 312 5.34 23.06 -13.70
N SER A 313 5.93 22.01 -14.30
CA SER A 313 6.03 21.88 -15.75
C SER A 313 4.65 21.80 -16.39
N PRO A 314 4.36 22.56 -17.47
CA PRO A 314 3.11 22.41 -18.22
C PRO A 314 3.11 21.16 -19.12
N TYR A 315 4.27 20.53 -19.31
CA TYR A 315 4.40 19.33 -20.14
C TYR A 315 4.11 18.06 -19.32
N VAL A 316 3.54 17.06 -20.00
CA VAL A 316 3.33 15.71 -19.49
C VAL A 316 4.67 15.12 -19.02
N SER A 317 4.66 14.43 -17.87
CA SER A 317 5.85 13.71 -17.41
C SER A 317 6.12 12.51 -18.32
N ASN A 318 7.40 12.26 -18.60
CA ASN A 318 7.85 11.10 -19.36
C ASN A 318 8.83 10.33 -18.50
N LEU A 319 8.38 9.23 -17.89
CA LEU A 319 9.13 8.47 -16.88
C LEU A 319 9.32 7.03 -17.36
N GLU A 320 10.54 6.53 -17.34
CA GLU A 320 10.80 5.12 -17.63
C GLU A 320 10.68 4.30 -16.35
N LEU A 321 9.72 3.38 -16.31
CA LEU A 321 9.51 2.47 -15.19
C LEU A 321 10.16 1.11 -15.50
N TYR A 322 11.09 0.72 -14.64
CA TYR A 322 11.76 -0.57 -14.68
C TYR A 322 11.37 -1.41 -13.46
N GLY A 323 11.25 -2.71 -13.65
CA GLY A 323 11.13 -3.72 -12.59
C GLY A 323 12.24 -4.74 -12.76
N ASP A 324 13.04 -4.96 -11.73
CA ASP A 324 14.19 -5.87 -11.75
C ASP A 324 15.15 -5.61 -12.94
N ASN A 325 15.34 -4.33 -13.25
CA ASN A 325 16.12 -3.80 -14.39
C ASN A 325 15.54 -4.02 -15.80
N ALA A 326 14.37 -4.65 -15.94
CA ALA A 326 13.65 -4.73 -17.21
C ALA A 326 12.70 -3.53 -17.36
N LEU A 327 12.69 -2.90 -18.54
CA LEU A 327 11.74 -1.82 -18.83
C LEU A 327 10.32 -2.39 -18.87
N LEU A 328 9.45 -1.94 -17.96
CA LEU A 328 8.05 -2.37 -17.92
C LEU A 328 7.21 -1.50 -18.84
N THR A 329 7.33 -0.18 -18.69
CA THR A 329 6.57 0.79 -19.49
C THR A 329 7.17 2.18 -19.37
N VAL A 330 6.70 3.08 -20.23
CA VAL A 330 7.00 4.50 -20.19
C VAL A 330 5.73 5.23 -19.76
N VAL A 331 5.78 5.87 -18.59
CA VAL A 331 4.69 6.63 -18.01
C VAL A 331 4.59 7.97 -18.72
N GLN A 332 3.48 8.18 -19.40
CA GLN A 332 3.08 9.46 -19.99
C GLN A 332 1.81 9.96 -19.31
N ALA A 333 1.99 10.75 -18.26
CA ALA A 333 0.92 11.16 -17.35
C ALA A 333 1.28 12.47 -16.63
N ASP A 334 0.37 13.03 -15.84
CA ASP A 334 0.75 14.07 -14.87
C ASP A 334 1.72 13.52 -13.82
N GLY A 335 1.65 12.22 -13.56
CA GLY A 335 2.57 11.50 -12.69
C GLY A 335 2.19 10.04 -12.48
N CYS A 336 2.86 9.41 -11.51
CA CYS A 336 2.49 8.09 -11.00
C CYS A 336 2.70 8.02 -9.49
N ILE A 337 1.87 7.20 -8.84
CA ILE A 337 1.91 6.94 -7.41
C ILE A 337 2.31 5.49 -7.22
N PHE A 338 3.32 5.27 -6.40
CA PHE A 338 3.68 3.96 -5.87
C PHE A 338 3.25 3.91 -4.42
N SER A 339 2.26 3.09 -4.10
CA SER A 339 1.64 3.05 -2.78
C SER A 339 1.82 1.69 -2.13
N THR A 340 2.03 1.69 -0.81
CA THR A 340 1.88 0.50 0.02
C THR A 340 0.38 0.15 0.14
N PRO A 341 0.04 -1.04 0.66
CA PRO A 341 -1.34 -1.38 1.04
C PRO A 341 -1.93 -0.39 2.04
N THR A 342 -1.10 0.15 2.94
CA THR A 342 -1.49 1.19 3.90
C THR A 342 -1.87 2.49 3.17
N GLY A 343 -1.08 2.91 2.18
CA GLY A 343 -1.38 4.08 1.34
C GLY A 343 -2.53 3.88 0.35
N SER A 344 -3.03 2.65 0.19
CA SER A 344 -4.13 2.36 -0.75
C SER A 344 -5.42 3.11 -0.43
N THR A 345 -5.58 3.58 0.81
CA THR A 345 -6.70 4.41 1.29
C THR A 345 -6.41 5.91 1.26
N ALA A 346 -5.20 6.32 0.87
CA ALA A 346 -4.74 7.70 0.83
C ALA A 346 -4.78 8.25 -0.60
N TYR A 347 -3.69 8.84 -1.09
CA TYR A 347 -3.71 9.54 -2.38
C TYR A 347 -3.95 8.59 -3.57
N SER A 348 -3.45 7.34 -3.47
CA SER A 348 -3.71 6.30 -4.46
C SER A 348 -5.21 6.05 -4.66
N LEU A 349 -6.03 6.08 -3.60
CA LEU A 349 -7.48 5.90 -3.72
C LEU A 349 -8.12 7.02 -4.56
N SER A 350 -7.72 8.26 -4.30
CA SER A 350 -8.23 9.43 -5.01
C SER A 350 -7.85 9.42 -6.50
N ALA A 351 -6.68 8.86 -6.84
CA ALA A 351 -6.24 8.67 -8.22
C ALA A 351 -6.87 7.44 -8.92
N GLY A 352 -7.80 6.73 -8.27
CA GLY A 352 -8.51 5.58 -8.84
C GLY A 352 -7.86 4.22 -8.57
N GLY A 353 -6.87 4.15 -7.67
CA GLY A 353 -6.29 2.90 -7.20
C GLY A 353 -7.26 2.07 -6.36
N SER A 354 -6.95 0.77 -6.21
CA SER A 354 -7.80 -0.16 -5.44
C SER A 354 -7.52 -0.09 -3.94
N LEU A 355 -8.53 -0.38 -3.13
CA LEU A 355 -8.38 -0.63 -1.70
C LEU A 355 -7.71 -1.98 -1.47
N VAL A 356 -6.62 -2.00 -0.71
CA VAL A 356 -5.83 -3.21 -0.44
C VAL A 356 -5.69 -3.40 1.07
N HIS A 357 -5.94 -4.62 1.55
CA HIS A 357 -5.80 -4.94 2.96
C HIS A 357 -4.32 -4.84 3.40
N PRO A 358 -3.99 -4.26 4.57
CA PRO A 358 -2.60 -4.03 5.01
C PRO A 358 -1.71 -5.28 5.05
N ASP A 359 -2.31 -6.45 5.28
CA ASP A 359 -1.61 -7.74 5.33
C ASP A 359 -1.25 -8.32 3.95
N ILE A 360 -1.70 -7.71 2.85
CA ILE A 360 -1.38 -8.19 1.50
C ILE A 360 -0.03 -7.60 1.08
N PRO A 361 1.02 -8.41 0.87
CA PRO A 361 2.30 -7.94 0.36
C PRO A 361 2.17 -7.55 -1.12
N ALA A 362 2.06 -6.26 -1.40
CA ALA A 362 1.95 -5.75 -2.77
C ALA A 362 2.37 -4.28 -2.88
N ILE A 363 2.97 -3.90 -4.00
CA ILE A 363 3.19 -2.51 -4.38
C ILE A 363 2.07 -2.09 -5.33
N LEU A 364 1.36 -1.02 -5.04
CA LEU A 364 0.35 -0.47 -5.94
C LEU A 364 1.00 0.57 -6.85
N LEU A 365 0.80 0.43 -8.17
CA LEU A 365 1.12 1.46 -9.15
C LEU A 365 -0.18 2.09 -9.65
N THR A 366 -0.34 3.39 -9.40
CA THR A 366 -1.53 4.15 -9.80
C THR A 366 -1.10 5.37 -10.63
N PRO A 367 -1.41 5.43 -11.94
CA PRO A 367 -1.09 6.61 -12.74
C PRO A 367 -1.99 7.80 -12.38
N VAL A 368 -1.44 9.02 -12.45
CA VAL A 368 -2.18 10.26 -12.24
C VAL A 368 -2.48 10.89 -13.59
N CYS A 369 -3.74 10.91 -14.00
CA CYS A 369 -4.20 11.47 -15.28
C CYS A 369 -3.35 11.00 -16.49
N PRO A 370 -3.28 9.68 -16.77
CA PRO A 370 -2.50 9.16 -17.88
C PRO A 370 -3.06 9.60 -19.24
N HIS A 371 -2.17 9.91 -20.19
CA HIS A 371 -2.55 10.28 -21.56
C HIS A 371 -3.03 9.08 -22.40
N THR A 372 -2.75 7.86 -21.94
CA THR A 372 -3.27 6.62 -22.53
C THR A 372 -4.39 6.04 -21.67
N LEU A 373 -5.49 5.66 -22.32
CA LEU A 373 -6.66 5.04 -21.66
C LEU A 373 -6.39 3.62 -21.17
N SER A 374 -5.33 2.97 -21.69
CA SER A 374 -4.97 1.60 -21.32
C SER A 374 -4.10 1.52 -20.07
N PHE A 375 -3.51 2.63 -19.61
CA PHE A 375 -2.69 2.62 -18.40
C PHE A 375 -3.59 2.66 -17.16
N ARG A 376 -3.84 1.47 -16.62
CA ARG A 376 -4.70 1.24 -15.45
C ARG A 376 -3.88 1.01 -14.19
N PRO A 377 -4.44 1.26 -13.00
CA PRO A 377 -3.81 0.89 -11.74
C PRO A 377 -3.53 -0.62 -11.69
N MET A 378 -2.41 -1.01 -11.09
CA MET A 378 -1.99 -2.40 -10.99
C MET A 378 -1.32 -2.71 -9.66
N LEU A 379 -1.37 -3.97 -9.25
CA LEU A 379 -0.64 -4.49 -8.09
C LEU A 379 0.57 -5.27 -8.59
N LEU A 380 1.72 -4.92 -8.04
CA LEU A 380 3.02 -5.56 -8.28
C LEU A 380 3.44 -6.34 -7.03
N ASN A 381 4.33 -7.30 -7.20
CA ASN A 381 4.90 -8.08 -6.10
C ASN A 381 5.79 -7.17 -5.22
N ASP A 382 5.75 -7.33 -3.89
CA ASP A 382 6.56 -6.55 -2.95
C ASP A 382 8.06 -6.88 -3.00
N SER A 383 8.41 -8.04 -3.56
CA SER A 383 9.80 -8.43 -3.81
C SER A 383 10.45 -7.78 -5.04
N MET A 384 9.67 -7.11 -5.89
CA MET A 384 10.20 -6.46 -7.11
C MET A 384 10.93 -5.16 -6.76
N LEU A 385 12.14 -4.98 -7.30
CA LEU A 385 12.84 -3.70 -7.21
C LEU A 385 12.40 -2.80 -8.36
N LEU A 386 11.66 -1.74 -8.04
CA LEU A 386 11.24 -0.76 -9.03
C LEU A 386 12.27 0.35 -9.17
N ARG A 387 12.48 0.82 -10.40
CA ARG A 387 13.29 2.00 -10.69
C ARG A 387 12.52 2.91 -11.65
N VAL A 388 12.33 4.16 -11.26
CA VAL A 388 11.71 5.19 -12.10
C VAL A 388 12.77 6.19 -12.49
N ALA A 389 13.08 6.28 -13.78
CA ALA A 389 14.11 7.17 -14.31
C ALA A 389 13.52 8.29 -15.16
N ILE A 390 14.19 9.44 -15.11
CA ILE A 390 13.93 10.55 -16.03
C ILE A 390 14.85 10.38 -17.24
N PRO A 391 14.31 10.16 -18.45
CA PRO A 391 15.13 10.02 -19.64
C PRO A 391 16.07 11.22 -19.84
N ARG A 392 17.29 10.98 -20.33
CA ARG A 392 18.28 12.04 -20.57
C ARG A 392 17.81 13.08 -21.59
N ASN A 393 16.95 12.67 -22.51
CA ASN A 393 16.32 13.51 -23.53
C ASN A 393 14.95 14.08 -23.10
N SER A 394 14.56 13.92 -21.83
CA SER A 394 13.29 14.46 -21.33
C SER A 394 13.28 15.99 -21.39
N ARG A 395 12.16 16.55 -21.87
CA ARG A 395 11.96 18.01 -22.01
C ARG A 395 11.78 18.73 -20.67
N ALA A 396 11.39 18.00 -19.62
CA ALA A 396 11.10 18.54 -18.30
C ALA A 396 11.64 17.62 -17.20
N THR A 397 11.86 18.20 -16.03
CA THR A 397 12.15 17.49 -14.79
C THR A 397 10.85 16.92 -14.20
N ALA A 398 10.99 16.07 -13.19
CA ALA A 398 9.87 15.59 -12.37
C ALA A 398 10.15 15.89 -10.90
N HIS A 399 9.17 15.72 -10.04
CA HIS A 399 9.34 15.84 -8.60
C HIS A 399 8.82 14.61 -7.89
N CYS A 400 9.59 14.14 -6.93
CA CYS A 400 9.20 13.12 -5.99
C CYS A 400 8.66 13.74 -4.70
N ALA A 401 7.65 13.13 -4.10
CA ALA A 401 7.20 13.41 -2.75
C ALA A 401 7.00 12.10 -1.99
N PHE A 402 7.46 12.06 -0.74
CA PHE A 402 7.47 10.89 0.13
C PHE A 402 6.46 11.13 1.27
N ASP A 403 5.35 10.37 1.29
CA ASP A 403 4.22 10.61 2.22
C ASP A 403 3.71 12.07 2.22
N GLY A 404 3.71 12.71 1.04
CA GLY A 404 3.34 14.12 0.88
C GLY A 404 4.34 15.13 1.46
N LYS A 405 5.57 14.68 1.79
CA LYS A 405 6.68 15.50 2.30
C LYS A 405 7.93 15.31 1.45
N GLY A 406 9.01 16.03 1.81
CA GLY A 406 10.33 15.84 1.22
C GLY A 406 10.33 15.98 -0.29
N ARG A 407 9.80 17.09 -0.81
CA ARG A 407 9.69 17.27 -2.26
C ARG A 407 11.08 17.42 -2.89
N VAL A 408 11.45 16.49 -3.74
CA VAL A 408 12.78 16.41 -4.37
C VAL A 408 12.61 16.50 -5.88
N GLU A 409 13.31 17.42 -6.53
CA GLU A 409 13.36 17.47 -8.01
C GLU A 409 14.23 16.31 -8.53
N LEU A 410 13.77 15.59 -9.55
CA LEU A 410 14.53 14.63 -10.36
C LEU A 410 14.85 15.24 -11.73
N ARG A 411 16.13 15.30 -12.07
CA ARG A 411 16.62 15.84 -13.34
C ARG A 411 16.88 14.72 -14.35
N GLN A 412 17.17 15.10 -15.58
CA GLN A 412 17.50 14.19 -16.68
C GLN A 412 18.64 13.24 -16.27
N GLY A 413 18.41 11.94 -16.39
CA GLY A 413 19.32 10.88 -15.97
C GLY A 413 19.19 10.46 -14.51
N ASP A 414 18.55 11.26 -13.65
CA ASP A 414 18.28 10.85 -12.28
C ASP A 414 17.21 9.75 -12.24
N HIS A 415 17.23 8.96 -11.18
CA HIS A 415 16.20 7.96 -10.94
C HIS A 415 15.94 7.76 -9.45
N VAL A 416 14.78 7.21 -9.14
CA VAL A 416 14.42 6.76 -7.79
C VAL A 416 14.15 5.27 -7.81
N THR A 417 14.70 4.55 -6.84
CA THR A 417 14.40 3.14 -6.62
C THR A 417 13.39 2.97 -5.50
N ILE A 418 12.54 1.96 -5.60
CA ILE A 418 11.48 1.66 -4.64
C ILE A 418 11.56 0.18 -4.32
N ALA A 419 11.70 -0.15 -3.05
CA ALA A 419 11.71 -1.51 -2.53
C ALA A 419 10.88 -1.60 -1.26
N ALA A 420 10.32 -2.77 -0.97
CA ALA A 420 9.76 -3.05 0.35
C ALA A 420 10.84 -2.89 1.43
N SER A 421 10.53 -2.09 2.45
CA SER A 421 11.46 -1.77 3.53
C SER A 421 11.65 -2.94 4.48
N GLN A 422 12.89 -3.12 4.92
CA GLN A 422 13.24 -4.01 6.04
C GLN A 422 12.68 -3.52 7.39
N TYR A 423 12.25 -2.26 7.48
CA TYR A 423 11.75 -1.63 8.70
C TYR A 423 10.24 -1.35 8.57
N PRO A 424 9.37 -2.28 9.01
CA PRO A 424 7.94 -2.10 8.94
C PRO A 424 7.49 -1.06 9.98
N PHE A 425 6.25 -0.61 9.84
CA PHE A 425 5.60 0.29 10.78
C PHE A 425 4.65 -0.50 11.69
N PRO A 426 5.05 -0.86 12.93
CA PRO A 426 4.25 -1.65 13.84
C PRO A 426 3.15 -0.80 14.45
N THR A 427 1.90 -1.19 14.21
CA THR A 427 0.72 -0.50 14.74
C THR A 427 -0.04 -1.41 15.67
N VAL A 428 -0.42 -0.88 16.83
CA VAL A 428 -1.24 -1.59 17.80
C VAL A 428 -2.66 -1.74 17.27
N LEU A 429 -3.18 -2.96 17.29
CA LEU A 429 -4.53 -3.30 16.85
C LEU A 429 -5.52 -3.11 17.98
N SER A 430 -6.62 -2.39 17.73
CA SER A 430 -7.73 -2.32 18.69
C SER A 430 -8.60 -3.58 18.60
N ARG A 431 -8.86 -4.06 17.38
CA ARG A 431 -9.72 -5.22 17.06
C ARG A 431 -9.16 -6.00 15.87
N PRO A 432 -9.46 -7.31 15.74
CA PRO A 432 -9.05 -8.09 14.56
C PRO A 432 -9.60 -7.55 13.23
N THR A 433 -10.77 -6.92 13.25
CA THR A 433 -11.49 -6.44 12.05
C THR A 433 -11.35 -4.93 11.82
N GLU A 434 -10.37 -4.28 12.46
CA GLU A 434 -10.28 -2.80 12.49
C GLU A 434 -10.20 -2.14 11.11
N TRP A 435 -9.66 -2.84 10.10
CA TRP A 435 -9.58 -2.31 8.74
C TRP A 435 -10.96 -2.18 8.09
N PHE A 436 -11.81 -3.21 8.21
CA PHE A 436 -13.18 -3.17 7.74
C PHE A 436 -14.03 -2.18 8.53
N ASP A 437 -13.83 -2.10 9.85
CA ASP A 437 -14.48 -1.11 10.70
C ASP A 437 -14.13 0.32 10.23
N SER A 438 -12.88 0.54 9.83
CA SER A 438 -12.41 1.83 9.29
C SER A 438 -13.00 2.14 7.92
N LEU A 439 -13.10 1.16 7.02
CA LEU A 439 -13.79 1.33 5.74
C LEU A 439 -15.27 1.70 5.93
N GLY A 440 -15.98 0.99 6.81
CA GLY A 440 -17.37 1.26 7.11
C GLY A 440 -17.60 2.67 7.66
N ARG A 441 -16.73 3.12 8.57
CA ARG A 441 -16.83 4.45 9.18
C ARG A 441 -16.41 5.58 8.23
N THR A 442 -15.28 5.43 7.54
CA THR A 442 -14.66 6.52 6.76
C THR A 442 -15.26 6.64 5.35
N LEU A 443 -15.52 5.51 4.68
CA LEU A 443 -16.07 5.50 3.31
C LEU A 443 -17.58 5.23 3.27
N ARG A 444 -18.22 5.05 4.42
CA ARG A 444 -19.63 4.62 4.50
C ARG A 444 -19.89 3.36 3.67
N TRP A 445 -18.93 2.43 3.71
CA TRP A 445 -18.89 1.31 2.79
C TRP A 445 -20.18 0.48 2.87
N ASN A 446 -20.87 0.38 1.73
CA ASN A 446 -22.15 -0.33 1.56
C ASN A 446 -23.29 0.14 2.51
N MET A 447 -23.21 1.35 3.06
CA MET A 447 -24.35 1.95 3.75
C MET A 447 -25.30 2.57 2.73
N ARG A 448 -26.46 1.94 2.52
CA ARG A 448 -27.57 2.56 1.80
C ARG A 448 -28.19 3.63 2.71
N GLY A 449 -28.15 4.89 2.28
CA GLY A 449 -28.79 5.98 2.99
C GLY A 449 -30.30 5.74 3.04
N ALA A 450 -30.81 5.38 4.23
CA ALA A 450 -32.20 5.06 4.55
C ALA A 450 -32.81 3.91 3.72
N GLN A 451 -33.45 2.97 4.41
CA GLN A 451 -34.50 2.13 3.81
C GLN A 451 -35.40 3.03 2.95
N GLN A 452 -35.58 2.69 1.67
CA GLN A 452 -36.81 3.08 0.98
C GLN A 452 -37.93 2.77 1.99
N LYS A 453 -38.67 3.80 2.43
CA LYS A 453 -39.93 3.57 3.13
C LYS A 453 -40.63 2.49 2.31
N ALA A 454 -40.94 1.36 2.94
CA ALA A 454 -41.84 0.41 2.32
C ALA A 454 -43.03 1.24 1.85
N TRP A 455 -43.36 1.13 0.56
CA TRP A 455 -44.56 1.76 0.04
C TRP A 455 -45.70 1.18 0.86
N ASP A 456 -46.20 1.96 1.82
CA ASP A 456 -47.31 1.56 2.66
C ASP A 456 -48.56 1.74 1.80
N GLY A 457 -48.86 0.68 1.04
CA GLY A 457 -50.13 0.58 0.34
C GLY A 457 -51.23 0.41 1.39
N GLY A 458 -51.98 1.48 1.66
CA GLY A 458 -53.10 1.43 2.57
C GLY A 458 -53.96 2.69 2.52
N ASP A 459 -55.07 2.57 1.78
CA ASP A 459 -56.26 3.43 1.68
C ASP A 459 -56.50 4.50 2.76
N GLY A 460 -56.83 5.70 2.28
CA GLY A 460 -57.48 6.76 3.04
C GLY A 460 -57.75 7.97 2.16
N LYS A 461 -58.94 8.03 1.58
CA LYS A 461 -59.48 9.13 0.76
C LYS A 461 -59.43 10.46 1.52
N ASP A 462 -58.97 11.53 0.88
CA ASP A 462 -59.86 12.60 0.39
C ASP A 462 -59.05 13.75 -0.28
N GLU A 463 -59.49 14.05 -1.51
CA GLU A 463 -59.59 15.35 -2.20
C GLU A 463 -58.34 16.08 -2.76
N ASP A 464 -58.31 16.09 -4.09
CA ASP A 464 -57.91 17.15 -5.03
C ASP A 464 -56.49 17.76 -4.95
N GLU A 465 -55.63 17.31 -5.86
CA GLU A 465 -55.04 18.19 -6.89
C GLU A 465 -54.54 17.30 -8.05
N GLY A 466 -55.34 17.25 -9.12
CA GLY A 466 -55.00 16.54 -10.35
C GLY A 466 -53.81 17.19 -11.05
N PHE A 467 -52.76 16.40 -11.28
CA PHE A 467 -51.77 16.70 -12.31
C PHE A 467 -51.99 15.70 -13.44
N ASP A 468 -52.82 16.12 -14.39
CA ASP A 468 -53.18 15.38 -15.59
C ASP A 468 -51.92 15.07 -16.42
N ILE A 469 -51.78 13.79 -16.78
CA ILE A 469 -50.91 13.39 -17.89
C ILE A 469 -51.83 13.38 -19.10
N ASP A 470 -51.81 14.47 -19.87
CA ASP A 470 -52.51 14.55 -21.16
C ASP A 470 -51.89 13.55 -22.13
N ILE A 471 -52.53 12.38 -22.26
CA ILE A 471 -52.40 11.50 -23.42
C ILE A 471 -53.62 11.79 -24.28
N ASP A 472 -53.45 12.70 -25.23
CA ASP A 472 -54.42 12.88 -26.31
C ASP A 472 -54.11 11.88 -27.43
N ASP A 473 -54.91 10.81 -27.47
CA ASP A 473 -55.15 10.01 -28.67
C ASP A 473 -56.44 10.52 -29.33
N ALA A 474 -56.29 11.23 -30.44
CA ALA A 474 -57.38 11.48 -31.38
C ALA A 474 -56.84 11.23 -32.79
N GLY A 475 -57.16 10.05 -33.33
CA GLY A 475 -56.78 9.64 -34.68
C GLY A 475 -57.50 10.41 -35.79
N ALA A 476 -56.77 10.68 -36.87
CA ALA A 476 -57.21 10.50 -38.25
C ALA A 476 -56.00 10.67 -39.19
N ASP A 477 -55.64 9.56 -39.87
CA ASP A 477 -55.02 9.44 -41.19
C ASP A 477 -54.12 10.57 -41.74
N GLU A 478 -52.82 10.30 -41.90
CA GLU A 478 -52.24 9.95 -43.21
C GLU A 478 -50.69 9.92 -43.19
N ALA A 479 -50.17 8.86 -43.82
CA ALA A 479 -48.96 8.75 -44.62
C ALA A 479 -47.69 9.61 -44.33
N ALA A 480 -46.59 8.86 -44.27
CA ALA A 480 -45.28 9.14 -44.89
C ALA A 480 -44.17 9.80 -44.06
N ARG A 481 -43.18 8.95 -43.78
CA ARG A 481 -41.74 9.14 -44.03
C ARG A 481 -41.03 10.34 -43.37
N ASP A 482 -40.34 9.98 -42.30
CA ASP A 482 -38.97 10.35 -41.93
C ASP A 482 -38.19 11.22 -42.94
N SER A 483 -37.85 12.43 -42.48
CA SER A 483 -36.73 13.27 -42.90
C SER A 483 -36.13 13.79 -41.59
N GLY A 484 -34.83 13.75 -41.32
CA GLY A 484 -33.74 14.23 -42.16
C GLY A 484 -33.25 15.60 -41.64
N TYR A 485 -32.01 15.63 -41.13
CA TYR A 485 -31.07 16.76 -41.17
C TYR A 485 -31.42 18.14 -40.55
N SER A 486 -30.61 18.48 -39.53
CA SER A 486 -29.65 19.60 -39.51
C SER A 486 -30.11 21.07 -39.42
N ALA A 487 -29.72 21.65 -38.28
CA ALA A 487 -28.96 22.89 -38.08
C ALA A 487 -29.58 24.29 -38.33
N ALA A 488 -29.07 25.18 -37.47
CA ALA A 488 -28.67 26.57 -37.74
C ALA A 488 -29.65 27.71 -37.39
N THR A 489 -29.31 28.34 -36.27
CA THR A 489 -29.05 29.79 -36.12
C THR A 489 -30.20 30.80 -36.13
N SER A 490 -30.04 31.75 -35.20
CA SER A 490 -30.31 33.19 -35.33
C SER A 490 -31.58 33.78 -34.70
N THR A 491 -31.32 34.47 -33.58
CA THR A 491 -31.63 35.89 -33.34
C THR A 491 -33.10 36.34 -33.28
N VAL A 492 -33.54 36.87 -32.13
CA VAL A 492 -34.40 38.08 -32.06
C VAL A 492 -34.11 38.88 -30.78
N LYS A 493 -33.69 40.15 -30.98
CA LYS A 493 -33.72 41.28 -30.03
C LYS A 493 -35.16 41.81 -29.90
N LEU A 494 -35.51 42.41 -28.75
CA LEU A 494 -36.03 43.80 -28.59
C LEU A 494 -36.61 43.93 -27.15
N LEU A 495 -36.12 44.81 -26.27
CA LEU A 495 -36.28 46.29 -26.12
C LEU A 495 -37.22 46.57 -24.91
N GLY A 496 -36.93 47.43 -23.92
CA GLY A 496 -35.78 48.28 -23.67
C GLY A 496 -35.96 49.18 -22.42
N MET A 497 -34.92 50.00 -22.19
CA MET A 497 -34.89 51.37 -21.59
C MET A 497 -35.25 51.50 -20.09
N SER A 498 -34.40 52.07 -19.23
CA SER A 498 -33.94 53.48 -19.28
C SER A 498 -32.53 53.74 -18.72
N GLU A 499 -31.98 54.87 -19.16
CA GLU A 499 -30.62 55.40 -19.01
C GLU A 499 -30.30 56.06 -17.66
N GLY A 500 -29.00 56.28 -17.40
CA GLY A 500 -28.52 57.32 -16.50
C GLY A 500 -27.01 57.31 -16.21
N SER A 501 -26.21 57.90 -17.12
CA SER A 501 -24.90 58.60 -16.98
C SER A 501 -24.00 58.37 -15.75
N GLY A 502 -22.67 58.29 -15.81
CA GLY A 502 -21.66 58.68 -16.82
C GLY A 502 -20.32 58.99 -16.13
N GLY A 503 -19.21 58.93 -16.88
CA GLY A 503 -17.84 59.39 -16.50
C GLY A 503 -16.94 58.27 -15.96
N SER A 504 -16.00 57.64 -16.67
CA SER A 504 -14.90 58.06 -17.57
C SER A 504 -13.58 58.37 -16.86
N ASP A 505 -12.52 58.01 -17.58
CA ASP A 505 -11.09 58.28 -17.41
C ASP A 505 -10.33 57.30 -16.51
N CYS A 506 -9.20 56.72 -16.93
CA CYS A 506 -8.55 56.58 -18.24
C CYS A 506 -7.44 55.52 -18.06
#